data_AF-A0A1M5J4F7-F1
#
_entry.id   AF-A0A1M5J4F7-F1
#
_cell.length_a   1.000
_cell.length_b   1.000
_cell.length_c   1.000
_cell.angle_alpha   90.00
_cell.angle_beta   90.00
_cell.angle_gamma   90.00
#
_symmetry.space_group_name_H-M   'P 1'
#
loop_
_entity.id
_entity.type
_entity.pdbx_description
1 polymer ?
#
loop_
_entity_poly.entity_id
_entity_poly.type
_entity_poly.pdbx_seq_one_letter_code
_entity_poly.pdbx_strand_id
1 'polypeptide(L)' 'MGIVEEAELFENAKMSNMSNSDRVIASREAKRLVLELNKIYAETKDATIMDLMKRLTVKKKRIDIRLKGRPSS' A
#
# COMPACT_ATOMS: atom_id res chain seq x y z
N MET A 1 13.65 -10.22 -4.83
CA MET A 1 13.31 -8.91 -4.26
C MET A 1 12.73 -9.14 -2.88
N GLY A 2 13.13 -8.33 -1.90
CA GLY A 2 12.57 -8.42 -0.55
C GLY A 2 11.18 -7.76 -0.48
N ILE A 3 10.33 -8.16 0.47
CA ILE A 3 9.01 -7.54 0.68
C ILE A 3 9.14 -6.03 0.96
N VAL A 4 10.20 -5.62 1.68
CA VAL A 4 10.50 -4.21 1.96
C VAL A 4 10.82 -3.45 0.67
N GLU A 5 11.66 -4.03 -0.19
CA GLU A 5 12.03 -3.44 -1.49
C GLU A 5 10.81 -3.32 -2.42
N GLU A 6 9.97 -4.36 -2.50
CA GLU A 6 8.71 -4.29 -3.26
C GLU A 6 7.78 -3.19 -2.75
N ALA A 7 7.70 -3.03 -1.43
CA ALA A 7 6.90 -1.99 -0.80
C ALA A 7 7.43 -0.59 -1.10
N GLU A 8 8.75 -0.39 -1.10
CA GLU A 8 9.37 0.89 -1.47
C GLU A 8 9.18 1.21 -2.96
N LEU A 9 9.31 0.23 -3.84
CA LEU A 9 9.01 0.39 -5.26
C LEU A 9 7.54 0.78 -5.47
N PHE A 10 6.62 0.11 -4.76
CA PHE A 10 5.21 0.47 -4.80
C PHE A 10 4.95 1.86 -4.23
N GLU A 11 5.64 2.26 -3.17
CA GLU A 11 5.54 3.62 -2.59
C GLU A 11 5.97 4.69 -3.60
N ASN A 12 7.04 4.45 -4.33
CA ASN A 12 7.59 5.40 -5.31
C ASN A 12 6.87 5.37 -6.67
N ALA A 13 6.10 4.31 -6.97
CA ALA A 13 5.38 4.18 -8.24
C ALA A 13 4.38 5.33 -8.47
N LYS A 14 4.41 5.91 -9.68
CA LYS A 14 3.45 6.95 -10.08
C LYS A 14 2.07 6.33 -10.31
N MET A 15 1.05 6.88 -9.66
CA MET A 15 -0.34 6.41 -9.74
C MET A 15 -1.21 7.33 -10.63
N SER A 16 -0.60 7.90 -11.68
CA SER A 16 -1.27 8.73 -12.69
C SER A 16 -1.88 7.87 -13.79
N ASN A 17 -2.97 8.35 -14.41
CA ASN A 17 -3.61 7.73 -15.60
C ASN A 17 -4.00 6.26 -15.48
N MET A 18 -4.28 5.79 -14.26
CA MET A 18 -4.71 4.41 -14.01
C MET A 18 -6.16 4.17 -14.46
N SER A 19 -6.38 3.06 -15.17
CA SER A 19 -7.72 2.52 -15.42
C SER A 19 -8.38 2.00 -14.13
N ASN A 20 -9.67 1.67 -14.18
CA ASN A 20 -10.34 1.04 -13.03
C ASN A 20 -9.71 -0.32 -12.68
N SER A 21 -9.34 -1.12 -13.69
CA SER A 21 -8.67 -2.40 -13.49
C SER A 21 -7.32 -2.22 -12.79
N ASP A 22 -6.51 -1.26 -13.24
CA ASP A 22 -5.20 -0.98 -12.62
C ASP A 22 -5.35 -0.58 -11.16
N ARG A 23 -6.37 0.24 -10.85
CA ARG A 23 -6.65 0.67 -9.48
C ARG A 23 -7.04 -0.51 -8.59
N VAL A 24 -7.86 -1.45 -9.10
CA VAL A 24 -8.24 -2.66 -8.35
C VAL A 24 -7.01 -3.49 -8.04
N ILE A 25 -6.13 -3.70 -9.03
CA ILE A 25 -4.88 -4.44 -8.87
C ILE A 25 -3.98 -3.74 -7.83
N ALA A 26 -3.77 -2.43 -7.97
CA ALA A 26 -2.93 -1.67 -7.05
C ALA A 26 -3.49 -1.62 -5.61
N SER A 27 -4.81 -1.59 -5.43
CA SER A 27 -5.43 -1.67 -4.10
C SER A 27 -5.20 -3.03 -3.44
N ARG A 28 -5.34 -4.12 -4.21
CA ARG A 28 -5.04 -5.49 -3.75
C ARG A 28 -3.56 -5.64 -3.40
N GLU A 29 -2.69 -5.11 -4.25
CA GLU A 29 -1.25 -5.15 -4.06
C GLU A 29 -0.82 -4.41 -2.80
N ALA A 30 -1.31 -3.19 -2.60
CA ALA A 30 -1.04 -2.45 -1.38
C ALA A 30 -1.51 -3.20 -0.12
N LYS A 31 -2.66 -3.90 -0.18
CA LYS A 31 -3.13 -4.73 0.94
C LYS A 31 -2.19 -5.91 1.19
N ARG A 32 -1.73 -6.59 0.14
CA ARG A 32 -0.77 -7.70 0.23
C ARG A 32 0.50 -7.24 0.93
N LEU A 33 1.11 -6.17 0.44
CA LEU A 33 2.35 -5.61 0.98
C LEU A 33 2.22 -5.23 2.46
N VAL A 34 1.13 -4.56 2.86
CA VAL A 34 0.90 -4.20 4.27
C VAL A 34 0.77 -5.44 5.16
N LEU A 35 0.10 -6.51 4.71
CA LEU A 35 -0.04 -7.74 5.49
C LEU A 35 1.28 -8.49 5.64
N GLU A 36 2.09 -8.56 4.58
CA GLU A 36 3.42 -9.18 4.65
C GLU A 36 4.38 -8.36 5.53
N LEU A 37 4.39 -7.03 5.40
CA LEU A 37 5.17 -6.15 6.29
C LEU A 37 4.76 -6.30 7.76
N ASN A 38 3.48 -6.54 8.04
CA ASN A 38 3.02 -6.77 9.42
C ASN A 38 3.61 -8.05 10.04
N LYS A 39 3.85 -9.10 9.25
CA LYS A 39 4.53 -10.31 9.73
C LYS A 39 5.98 -10.00 10.12
N ILE A 40 6.69 -9.26 9.26
CA ILE A 40 8.07 -8.85 9.54
C ILE A 40 8.14 -7.92 10.76
N TYR A 41 7.19 -6.99 10.88
CA TYR A 41 7.08 -6.12 12.06
C TYR A 41 6.81 -6.92 13.34
N ALA A 42 6.03 -8.00 13.27
CA ALA A 42 5.73 -8.82 14.45
C ALA A 42 7.01 -9.45 15.06
N GLU A 43 7.97 -9.82 14.20
CA GLU A 43 9.25 -10.42 14.59
C GLU A 43 10.29 -9.37 14.98
N THR A 44 10.41 -8.30 14.21
CA THR A 44 11.49 -7.30 14.35
C THR A 44 11.13 -6.13 15.27
N LYS A 45 9.84 -5.78 15.37
CA LYS A 45 9.33 -4.56 16.01
C LYS A 45 9.98 -3.26 15.51
N ASP A 46 10.49 -3.26 14.28
CA ASP A 46 11.18 -2.11 13.70
C ASP A 46 10.20 -0.96 13.39
N ALA A 47 10.51 0.23 13.90
CA ALA A 47 9.75 1.45 13.63
C ALA A 47 9.77 1.84 12.14
N THR A 48 10.83 1.51 11.41
CA THR A 48 10.94 1.82 9.97
C THR A 48 9.89 1.07 9.15
N ILE A 49 9.62 -0.19 9.49
CA ILE A 49 8.58 -1.02 8.85
C ILE A 49 7.19 -0.45 9.14
N MET A 50 6.96 -0.01 10.38
CA MET A 50 5.71 0.63 10.77
C MET A 50 5.46 1.90 9.95
N ASP A 51 6.49 2.72 9.74
CA ASP A 51 6.34 3.94 8.95
C ASP A 51 6.12 3.64 7.46
N LEU A 52 6.78 2.62 6.90
CA LEU A 52 6.51 2.14 5.54
C LEU A 52 5.06 1.65 5.40
N MET A 53 4.55 0.87 6.36
CA MET A 53 3.15 0.42 6.39
C MET A 53 2.16 1.60 6.41
N LYS A 54 2.43 2.65 7.22
CA LYS A 54 1.59 3.86 7.26
C LYS A 54 1.57 4.55 5.91
N ARG A 55 2.72 4.73 5.25
CA ARG A 55 2.82 5.37 3.92
C ARG A 55 2.05 4.56 2.86
N LEU A 56 2.21 3.24 2.84
CA LEU A 56 1.43 2.35 1.98
C LEU A 56 -0.08 2.43 2.24
N THR A 57 -0.48 2.49 3.51
CA THR A 57 -1.90 2.60 3.90
C THR A 57 -2.53 3.90 3.41
N VAL A 58 -1.82 5.02 3.52
CA VAL A 58 -2.28 6.31 2.97
C VAL A 58 -2.41 6.22 1.44
N LYS A 59 -1.43 5.61 0.77
CA LYS A 59 -1.47 5.43 -0.69
C LYS A 59 -2.64 4.54 -1.12
N LYS A 60 -2.86 3.42 -0.43
CA LYS A 60 -4.02 2.54 -0.63
C LYS A 60 -5.34 3.27 -0.45
N LYS A 61 -5.48 4.05 0.63
CA LYS A 61 -6.69 4.85 0.90
C LYS A 61 -7.00 5.81 -0.25
N ARG A 62 -5.98 6.46 -0.83
CA ARG A 62 -6.17 7.32 -2.02
C ARG A 62 -6.66 6.53 -3.24
N ILE A 63 -6.17 5.31 -3.47
CA ILE A 63 -6.63 4.44 -4.55
C ILE A 63 -8.09 4.03 -4.31
N ASP A 64 -8.41 3.60 -3.07
CA ASP A 64 -9.75 3.16 -2.70
C ASP A 64 -10.81 4.26 -2.82
N ILE A 65 -10.48 5.50 -2.42
CA ILE A 65 -11.38 6.66 -2.61
C ILE A 65 -11.67 6.90 -4.09
N ARG A 66 -10.67 6.72 -4.96
CA ARG A 66 -10.86 6.87 -6.41
C ARG A 66 -11.66 5.71 -7.03
N LEU A 67 -11.63 4.53 -6.41
CA LEU A 67 -12.40 3.36 -6.83
C LEU A 67 -13.85 3.38 -6.36
N LYS A 68 -14.08 3.73 -5.09
CA LYS A 68 -15.37 3.56 -4.39
C LYS A 68 -16.11 4.87 -4.13
N GLY A 69 -15.47 6.00 -4.42
CA GLY A 69 -15.92 7.31 -3.95
C GLY A 69 -15.44 7.60 -2.52
N ARG A 70 -15.59 8.85 -2.07
CA ARG A 70 -15.32 9.21 -0.68
C ARG A 70 -16.39 8.57 0.21
N PRO A 71 -16.02 7.86 1.29
CA PRO A 71 -17.00 7.44 2.28
C PRO A 71 -17.69 8.69 2.84
N SER A 72 -19.02 8.70 2.87
CA SER A 72 -19.77 9.75 3.57
C SER A 72 -19.39 9.72 5.04
N SER A 73 -19.10 10.91 5.59
CA SER A 73 -18.71 11.12 6.99
C SER A 73 -19.78 10.69 7.97
#